data_AF-W8C025-F1
#
_entry.id   AF-W8C025-F1
#
_cell.length_a   1.000
_cell.length_b   1.000
_cell.length_c   1.000
_cell.angle_alpha   90.00
_cell.angle_beta   90.00
_cell.angle_gamma   90.00
#
_symmetry.space_group_name_H-M   'P 1'
#
loop_
_entity.id
_entity.type
_entity.pdbx_description
1 polymer ?
#
loop_
_entity_poly.entity_id
_entity_poly.type
_entity_poly.pdbx_seq_one_letter_code
_entity_poly.pdbx_strand_id
1 'polypeptide(L)'
;VSASSENRAGAGEETITCSPTHRLDASERDAMHKHYTELQQEMETDAKQLSEQSQLKMLEASKIALDRKFQSNLKVNEEIEVEKQKQQQQLQVLEEQKRQLEAEIEQYKTIEAKVDPELVTKVHDMLKQHDQLKKEEAEFKEFCRQDLAKLQKQIDELEAFNAQTPEEQEAAVAKEKAHIKELKLQIAKKNRGIVAIQRRLDAIPDHTELTQYQRRFHELYNEMSAKHIETKQYYTLFNTLNDKKRYLEKELSLLNSICEAYNEGMTSAQGREEFIKQFEAIVAGVKQTEQKVRQKYNEECARRDALTTELQSLHELQRHYAAAVKQLTKECQRCEQLQQHLKSIRRN
;
A
#
# COMPACT_ATOMS: atom_id res chain seq x y z
N VAL A 1 -2.48 40.44 -40.17
CA VAL A 1 -2.99 41.48 -41.08
C VAL A 1 -4.50 41.30 -41.13
N SER A 2 -5.24 41.93 -40.21
CA SER A 2 -5.65 43.35 -40.21
C SER A 2 -6.97 43.56 -40.98
N ALA A 3 -7.87 44.29 -40.30
CA ALA A 3 -9.04 45.02 -40.79
C ALA A 3 -10.23 44.16 -41.26
N SER A 4 -11.42 44.18 -40.64
CA SER A 4 -12.29 45.31 -40.21
C SER A 4 -12.72 46.22 -41.36
N SER A 5 -14.01 46.21 -41.69
CA SER A 5 -14.90 47.38 -41.79
C SER A 5 -16.25 46.94 -42.38
N GLU A 6 -17.34 47.02 -41.59
CA GLU A 6 -18.32 48.13 -41.57
C GLU A 6 -19.22 48.17 -42.82
N ASN A 7 -20.55 48.09 -42.61
CA ASN A 7 -21.33 49.33 -42.66
C ASN A 7 -22.78 49.18 -42.15
N ARG A 8 -23.03 49.89 -41.05
CA ARG A 8 -24.08 50.89 -40.78
C ARG A 8 -25.27 50.98 -41.75
N ALA A 9 -26.48 50.95 -41.20
CA ALA A 9 -27.68 51.57 -41.78
C ALA A 9 -28.54 52.21 -40.67
N GLY A 10 -29.14 53.35 -41.03
CA GLY A 10 -30.04 54.19 -40.22
C GLY A 10 -29.81 55.64 -40.66
N ALA A 11 -30.80 56.49 -40.92
CA ALA A 11 -32.25 56.43 -40.80
C ALA A 11 -32.82 57.59 -41.66
N GLY A 12 -34.14 57.66 -41.82
CA GLY A 12 -34.81 58.83 -42.41
C GLY A 12 -36.32 58.61 -42.58
N GLU A 13 -37.09 59.05 -41.58
CA GLU A 13 -38.52 59.38 -41.70
C GLU A 13 -38.67 60.72 -42.42
N GLU A 14 -39.73 60.90 -43.22
CA GLU A 14 -40.37 62.21 -43.40
C GLU A 14 -41.86 62.07 -43.77
N THR A 15 -42.68 62.67 -42.91
CA THR A 15 -44.12 62.98 -42.98
C THR A 15 -44.44 64.12 -43.96
N ILE A 16 -45.63 64.09 -44.60
CA ILE A 16 -46.51 65.23 -45.09
C ILE A 16 -47.75 64.58 -45.76
N THR A 17 -48.92 64.45 -45.11
CA THR A 17 -50.08 65.36 -44.89
C THR A 17 -51.00 65.67 -46.11
N CYS A 18 -52.29 65.29 -45.95
CA CYS A 18 -53.57 65.96 -46.33
C CYS A 18 -54.00 66.02 -47.83
N SER A 19 -54.92 65.17 -48.33
CA SER A 19 -56.42 65.26 -48.32
C SER A 19 -56.98 65.67 -49.71
N PRO A 20 -58.29 65.52 -50.07
CA PRO A 20 -59.42 65.01 -49.28
C PRO A 20 -60.26 63.91 -49.98
N THR A 21 -60.76 62.99 -49.15
CA THR A 21 -62.08 62.31 -49.23
C THR A 21 -62.72 62.10 -50.62
N HIS A 22 -62.57 60.89 -51.16
CA HIS A 22 -63.64 60.25 -51.91
C HIS A 22 -64.13 59.08 -51.08
N ARG A 23 -65.40 59.09 -50.66
CA ARG A 23 -66.04 57.89 -50.11
C ARG A 23 -66.02 56.85 -51.22
N LEU A 24 -65.13 55.89 -51.11
CA LEU A 24 -64.97 54.82 -52.09
C LEU A 24 -66.11 53.83 -51.96
N ASP A 25 -66.73 53.55 -53.10
CA ASP A 25 -67.88 52.68 -53.26
C ASP A 25 -67.54 51.24 -52.89
N ALA A 26 -68.55 50.41 -52.61
CA ALA A 26 -68.36 48.99 -52.27
C ALA A 26 -67.49 48.22 -53.29
N SER A 27 -67.52 48.64 -54.57
CA SER A 27 -66.71 48.05 -55.64
C SER A 27 -65.21 48.35 -55.53
N GLU A 28 -64.82 49.49 -54.96
CA GLU A 28 -63.42 49.92 -54.89
C GLU A 28 -62.68 49.23 -53.73
N ARG A 29 -63.40 48.85 -52.66
CA ARG A 29 -62.85 47.99 -51.60
C ARG A 29 -62.59 46.57 -52.07
N ASP A 30 -63.47 46.00 -52.90
CA ASP A 30 -63.25 44.66 -53.48
C ASP A 30 -62.08 44.65 -54.48
N ALA A 31 -61.89 45.74 -55.24
CA ALA A 31 -60.74 45.89 -56.13
C ALA A 31 -59.42 45.99 -55.34
N MET A 32 -59.41 46.74 -54.23
CA MET A 32 -58.23 46.84 -53.36
C MET A 32 -57.93 45.52 -52.65
N HIS A 33 -58.95 44.77 -52.21
CA HIS A 33 -58.77 43.44 -51.65
C HIS A 33 -58.20 42.46 -52.67
N LYS A 34 -58.71 42.47 -53.92
CA LYS A 34 -58.16 41.66 -55.02
C LYS A 34 -56.69 41.98 -55.28
N HIS A 35 -56.35 43.26 -55.38
CA HIS A 35 -54.97 43.70 -55.59
C HIS A 35 -54.07 43.33 -54.41
N TYR A 36 -54.57 43.39 -53.17
CA TYR A 36 -53.79 42.98 -51.99
C TYR A 36 -53.58 41.46 -51.96
N THR A 37 -54.57 40.65 -52.37
CA THR A 37 -54.41 39.20 -52.52
C THR A 37 -53.48 38.81 -53.68
N GLU A 38 -53.51 39.55 -54.79
CA GLU A 38 -52.60 39.32 -55.92
C GLU A 38 -51.15 39.64 -55.53
N LEU A 39 -50.90 40.78 -54.87
CA LEU A 39 -49.57 41.13 -54.39
C LEU A 39 -49.03 40.13 -53.35
N GLN A 40 -49.89 39.59 -52.51
CA GLN A 40 -49.50 38.56 -51.53
C GLN A 40 -49.17 37.22 -52.20
N GLN A 41 -49.86 36.86 -53.29
CA GLN A 41 -49.55 35.68 -54.10
C GLN A 41 -48.26 35.84 -54.93
N GLU A 42 -47.99 37.03 -55.46
CA GLU A 42 -46.72 37.34 -56.15
C GLU A 42 -45.54 37.28 -55.18
N MET A 43 -45.66 37.86 -53.97
CA MET A 43 -44.61 37.76 -52.96
C MET A 43 -44.36 36.32 -52.48
N GLU A 44 -45.40 35.48 -52.37
CA GLU A 44 -45.24 34.05 -52.03
C GLU A 44 -44.62 33.22 -53.17
N THR A 45 -44.95 33.54 -54.42
CA THR A 45 -44.38 32.83 -55.59
C THR A 45 -42.92 33.21 -55.81
N ASP A 46 -42.55 34.48 -55.64
CA ASP A 46 -41.15 34.92 -55.70
C ASP A 46 -40.32 34.36 -54.54
N ALA A 47 -40.88 34.29 -53.32
CA ALA A 47 -40.20 33.66 -52.18
C ALA A 47 -39.99 32.14 -52.38
N LYS A 48 -40.94 31.44 -53.00
CA LYS A 48 -40.81 30.01 -53.36
C LYS A 48 -39.79 29.80 -54.48
N GLN A 49 -39.80 30.63 -55.52
CA GLN A 49 -38.84 30.54 -56.62
C GLN A 49 -37.40 30.83 -56.17
N LEU A 50 -37.18 31.83 -55.31
CA LEU A 50 -35.85 32.08 -54.73
C LEU A 50 -35.37 30.92 -53.82
N SER A 51 -36.29 30.29 -53.07
CA SER A 51 -35.98 29.13 -52.23
C SER A 51 -35.60 27.90 -53.05
N GLU A 52 -36.38 27.59 -54.09
CA GLU A 52 -36.10 26.47 -55.01
C GLU A 52 -34.81 26.69 -55.81
N GLN A 53 -34.55 27.91 -56.28
CA GLN A 53 -33.31 28.24 -56.99
C GLN A 53 -32.08 28.19 -56.06
N SER A 54 -32.24 28.53 -54.78
CA SER A 54 -31.20 28.36 -53.75
C SER A 54 -30.95 26.88 -53.44
N GLN A 55 -32.02 26.07 -53.32
CA GLN A 55 -31.91 24.62 -53.10
C GLN A 55 -31.26 23.90 -54.29
N LEU A 56 -31.60 24.27 -55.52
CA LEU A 56 -30.97 23.75 -56.74
C LEU A 56 -29.49 24.12 -56.81
N LYS A 57 -29.11 25.38 -56.53
CA LYS A 57 -27.69 25.78 -56.43
C LYS A 57 -26.94 25.01 -55.35
N MET A 58 -27.56 24.75 -54.20
CA MET A 58 -26.98 23.95 -53.12
C MET A 58 -26.78 22.48 -53.52
N LEU A 59 -27.75 21.87 -54.20
CA LEU A 59 -27.66 20.51 -54.73
C LEU A 59 -26.62 20.39 -55.84
N GLU A 60 -26.53 21.39 -56.71
CA GLU A 60 -25.55 21.43 -57.80
C GLU A 60 -24.12 21.65 -57.27
N ALA A 61 -23.96 22.51 -56.25
CA ALA A 61 -22.72 22.64 -55.50
C ALA A 61 -22.35 21.34 -54.77
N SER A 62 -23.33 20.63 -54.20
CA SER A 62 -23.14 19.33 -53.56
C SER A 62 -22.72 18.24 -54.56
N LYS A 63 -23.34 18.20 -55.75
CA LYS A 63 -22.98 17.28 -56.84
C LYS A 63 -21.55 17.55 -57.33
N ILE A 64 -21.17 18.80 -57.56
CA ILE A 64 -19.81 19.18 -57.96
C ILE A 64 -18.81 18.82 -56.86
N ALA A 65 -19.16 19.00 -55.57
CA ALA A 65 -18.32 18.59 -54.45
C ALA A 65 -18.14 17.07 -54.38
N LEU A 66 -19.20 16.30 -54.65
CA LEU A 66 -19.14 14.83 -54.69
C LEU A 66 -18.31 14.32 -55.87
N ASP A 67 -18.45 14.94 -57.04
CA ASP A 67 -17.71 14.56 -58.25
C ASP A 67 -16.21 14.88 -58.12
N ARG A 68 -15.88 16.01 -57.48
CA ARG A 68 -14.50 16.31 -57.06
C ARG A 68 -13.96 15.29 -56.08
N LYS A 69 -14.75 14.84 -55.10
CA LYS A 69 -14.35 13.77 -54.16
C LYS A 69 -14.18 12.44 -54.88
N PHE A 70 -15.03 12.11 -55.86
CA PHE A 70 -14.94 10.88 -56.63
C PHE A 70 -13.66 10.86 -57.48
N GLN A 71 -13.37 11.95 -58.21
CA GLN A 71 -12.11 12.08 -58.96
C GLN A 71 -10.88 12.06 -58.04
N SER A 72 -10.96 12.68 -56.86
CA SER A 72 -9.88 12.62 -55.86
C SER A 72 -9.64 11.19 -55.38
N ASN A 73 -10.70 10.43 -55.07
CA ASN A 73 -10.57 9.02 -54.66
C ASN A 73 -10.06 8.12 -55.78
N LEU A 74 -10.43 8.35 -57.03
CA LEU A 74 -9.88 7.61 -58.18
C LEU A 74 -8.37 7.80 -58.30
N LYS A 75 -7.89 9.05 -58.20
CA LYS A 75 -6.45 9.34 -58.21
C LYS A 75 -5.72 8.66 -57.06
N VAL A 76 -6.28 8.73 -55.85
CA VAL A 76 -5.70 8.05 -54.67
C VAL A 76 -5.66 6.53 -54.87
N ASN A 77 -6.68 5.92 -55.48
CA ASN A 77 -6.67 4.49 -55.78
C ASN A 77 -5.62 4.11 -56.82
N GLU A 78 -5.44 4.93 -57.86
CA GLU A 78 -4.37 4.73 -58.86
C GLU A 78 -2.98 4.84 -58.20
N GLU A 79 -2.78 5.83 -57.32
CA GLU A 79 -1.55 5.99 -56.54
C GLU A 79 -1.28 4.78 -55.62
N ILE A 80 -2.32 4.25 -54.97
CA ILE A 80 -2.21 3.06 -54.10
C ILE A 80 -1.84 1.80 -54.91
N GLU A 81 -2.44 1.58 -56.09
CA GLU A 81 -2.09 0.42 -56.91
C GLU A 81 -0.67 0.52 -57.47
N VAL A 82 -0.19 1.72 -57.81
CA VAL A 82 1.22 1.93 -58.19
C VAL A 82 2.16 1.63 -57.02
N GLU A 83 1.85 2.13 -55.81
CA GLU A 83 2.70 1.88 -54.64
C GLU A 83 2.70 0.40 -54.23
N LYS A 84 1.55 -0.30 -54.37
CA LYS A 84 1.44 -1.74 -54.15
C LYS A 84 2.29 -2.54 -55.13
N GLN A 85 2.29 -2.19 -56.42
CA GLN A 85 3.14 -2.84 -57.41
C GLN A 85 4.63 -2.62 -57.09
N LYS A 86 5.00 -1.40 -56.67
CA LYS A 86 6.36 -1.08 -56.25
C LYS A 86 6.79 -1.89 -55.02
N GLN A 87 5.92 -2.03 -54.02
CA GLN A 87 6.19 -2.85 -52.84
C GLN A 87 6.32 -4.35 -53.20
N GLN A 88 5.51 -4.87 -54.13
CA GLN A 88 5.66 -6.24 -54.61
C GLN A 88 7.01 -6.46 -55.31
N GLN A 89 7.47 -5.51 -56.13
CA GLN A 89 8.79 -5.60 -56.76
C GLN A 89 9.92 -5.55 -55.72
N GLN A 90 9.83 -4.69 -54.71
CA GLN A 90 10.80 -4.64 -53.63
C GLN A 90 10.86 -5.94 -52.83
N LEU A 91 9.71 -6.56 -52.57
CA LEU A 91 9.64 -7.84 -51.86
C LEU A 91 10.31 -8.95 -52.66
N GLN A 92 10.09 -9.02 -53.98
CA GLN A 92 10.75 -10.00 -54.83
C GLN A 92 12.28 -9.83 -54.84
N VAL A 93 12.77 -8.59 -54.88
CA VAL A 93 14.22 -8.32 -54.80
C VAL A 93 14.80 -8.77 -53.45
N LEU A 94 14.09 -8.50 -52.35
CA LEU A 94 14.50 -8.93 -51.01
C LEU A 94 14.50 -10.45 -50.87
N GLU A 95 13.52 -11.14 -51.44
CA GLU A 95 13.47 -12.61 -51.45
C GLU A 95 14.62 -13.22 -52.25
N GLU A 96 14.98 -12.62 -53.39
CA GLU A 96 16.13 -13.06 -54.19
C GLU A 96 17.45 -12.80 -53.46
N GLN A 97 17.61 -11.63 -52.83
CA GLN A 97 18.78 -11.31 -51.98
C GLN A 97 18.91 -12.28 -50.81
N LYS A 98 17.79 -12.61 -50.15
CA LYS A 98 17.76 -13.60 -49.09
C LYS A 98 18.20 -14.97 -49.60
N ARG A 99 17.74 -15.38 -50.77
CA ARG A 99 18.11 -16.66 -51.39
C ARG A 99 19.60 -16.72 -51.76
N GLN A 100 20.16 -15.61 -52.25
CA GLN A 100 21.59 -15.48 -52.52
C GLN A 100 22.41 -15.57 -51.22
N LEU A 101 22.00 -14.87 -50.18
CA LEU A 101 22.64 -14.94 -48.85
C LEU A 101 22.57 -16.35 -48.25
N GLU A 102 21.44 -17.04 -48.36
CA GLU A 102 21.30 -18.42 -47.91
C GLU A 102 22.24 -19.37 -48.69
N ALA A 103 22.39 -19.17 -50.00
CA ALA A 103 23.33 -19.93 -50.82
C ALA A 103 24.80 -19.64 -50.44
N GLU A 104 25.15 -18.37 -50.19
CA GLU A 104 26.48 -17.99 -49.69
C GLU A 104 26.76 -18.59 -48.31
N ILE A 105 25.78 -18.57 -47.39
CA ILE A 105 25.90 -19.19 -46.07
C ILE A 105 26.17 -20.70 -46.20
N GLU A 106 25.45 -21.40 -47.08
CA GLU A 106 25.71 -22.82 -47.31
C GLU A 106 27.09 -23.06 -47.95
N GLN A 107 27.54 -22.19 -48.85
CA GLN A 107 28.92 -22.23 -49.36
C GLN A 107 29.94 -22.07 -48.23
N TYR A 108 29.77 -21.08 -47.35
CA TYR A 108 30.65 -20.87 -46.20
C TYR A 108 30.63 -22.06 -45.24
N LYS A 109 29.48 -22.68 -44.96
CA LYS A 109 29.40 -23.91 -44.15
C LYS A 109 30.13 -25.07 -44.80
N THR A 110 30.06 -25.22 -46.12
CA THR A 110 30.82 -26.29 -46.81
C THR A 110 32.33 -26.05 -46.81
N ILE A 111 32.76 -24.78 -46.78
CA ILE A 111 34.17 -24.40 -46.62
C ILE A 111 34.60 -24.67 -45.17
N GLU A 112 33.80 -24.27 -44.18
CA GLU A 112 34.04 -24.52 -42.76
C GLU A 112 34.15 -26.02 -42.46
N ALA A 113 33.32 -26.87 -43.08
CA ALA A 113 33.39 -28.32 -42.96
C ALA A 113 34.68 -28.94 -43.55
N LYS A 114 35.41 -28.21 -44.41
CA LYS A 114 36.69 -28.63 -45.00
C LYS A 114 37.91 -28.09 -44.25
N VAL A 115 37.71 -27.14 -43.33
CA VAL A 115 38.77 -26.52 -42.54
C VAL A 115 38.83 -27.21 -41.17
N ASP A 116 40.04 -27.40 -40.66
CA ASP A 116 40.25 -27.96 -39.33
C ASP A 116 39.58 -27.08 -38.25
N PRO A 117 38.59 -27.60 -37.50
CA PRO A 117 37.88 -26.84 -36.46
C PRO A 117 38.82 -26.22 -35.42
N GLU A 118 39.95 -26.89 -35.13
CA GLU A 118 40.93 -26.45 -34.14
C GLU A 118 41.69 -25.19 -34.58
N LEU A 119 41.91 -25.03 -35.89
CA LEU A 119 42.52 -23.83 -36.47
C LEU A 119 41.56 -22.64 -36.46
N VAL A 120 40.27 -22.87 -36.73
CA VAL A 120 39.23 -21.83 -36.69
C VAL A 120 39.05 -21.29 -35.27
N THR A 121 39.00 -22.17 -34.27
CA THR A 121 38.94 -21.76 -32.86
C THR A 121 40.16 -20.94 -32.46
N LYS A 122 41.36 -21.33 -32.91
CA LYS A 122 42.59 -20.60 -32.61
C LYS A 122 42.63 -19.21 -33.23
N VAL A 123 42.18 -19.07 -34.48
CA VAL A 123 42.08 -17.76 -35.15
C VAL A 123 41.04 -16.89 -34.47
N HIS A 124 39.89 -17.45 -34.06
CA HIS A 124 38.88 -16.72 -33.31
C HIS A 124 39.40 -16.21 -31.95
N ASP A 125 40.11 -17.06 -31.21
CA ASP A 125 40.74 -16.68 -29.94
C ASP A 125 41.81 -15.60 -30.15
N MET A 126 42.63 -15.70 -31.20
CA MET A 126 43.59 -14.66 -31.54
C MET A 126 42.92 -13.35 -31.93
N LEU A 127 41.80 -13.38 -32.67
CA LEU A 127 41.04 -12.18 -33.03
C LEU A 127 40.42 -11.52 -31.79
N LYS A 128 39.86 -12.32 -30.88
CA LYS A 128 39.32 -11.86 -29.61
C LYS A 128 40.39 -11.24 -28.71
N GLN A 129 41.57 -11.86 -28.64
CA GLN A 129 42.71 -11.30 -27.91
C GLN A 129 43.19 -10.00 -28.56
N HIS A 130 43.26 -9.93 -29.88
CA HIS A 130 43.60 -8.71 -30.60
C HIS A 130 42.60 -7.57 -30.33
N ASP A 131 41.30 -7.85 -30.38
CA ASP A 131 40.27 -6.85 -30.11
C ASP A 131 40.27 -6.40 -28.65
N GLN A 132 40.52 -7.33 -27.72
CA GLN A 132 40.69 -7.01 -26.30
C GLN A 132 41.92 -6.13 -26.07
N LEU A 133 43.07 -6.48 -26.64
CA LEU A 133 44.29 -5.68 -26.54
C LEU A 133 44.11 -4.29 -27.18
N LYS A 134 43.41 -4.20 -28.31
CA LYS A 134 43.11 -2.92 -28.96
C LYS A 134 42.21 -2.04 -28.09
N LYS A 135 41.26 -2.64 -27.37
CA LYS A 135 40.40 -1.94 -26.41
C LYS A 135 41.20 -1.45 -25.19
N GLU A 136 42.00 -2.32 -24.60
CA GLU A 136 42.87 -1.98 -23.46
C GLU A 136 43.88 -0.89 -23.82
N GLU A 137 44.46 -0.94 -25.02
CA GLU A 137 45.36 0.11 -25.51
C GLU A 137 44.63 1.45 -25.66
N ALA A 138 43.40 1.45 -26.18
CA ALA A 138 42.60 2.67 -26.29
C ALA A 138 42.22 3.25 -24.92
N GLU A 139 41.81 2.40 -23.97
CA GLU A 139 41.48 2.80 -22.59
C GLU A 139 42.71 3.31 -21.84
N PHE A 140 43.86 2.66 -22.01
CA PHE A 140 45.12 3.09 -21.40
C PHE A 140 45.60 4.43 -21.97
N LYS A 141 45.55 4.61 -23.29
CA LYS A 141 45.86 5.90 -23.93
C LYS A 141 44.93 7.01 -23.42
N GLU A 142 43.66 6.70 -23.24
CA GLU A 142 42.70 7.65 -22.68
C GLU A 142 43.02 8.02 -21.23
N PHE A 143 43.34 7.02 -20.40
CA PHE A 143 43.75 7.23 -19.02
C PHE A 143 45.00 8.10 -18.92
N CYS A 144 46.05 7.78 -19.69
CA CYS A 144 47.27 8.59 -19.72
C CYS A 144 47.01 10.02 -20.22
N ARG A 145 46.14 10.21 -21.21
CA ARG A 145 45.75 11.53 -21.71
C ARG A 145 45.06 12.36 -20.62
N GLN A 146 44.16 11.75 -19.85
CA GLN A 146 43.48 12.41 -18.73
C GLN A 146 44.43 12.75 -17.59
N ASP A 147 45.33 11.83 -17.25
CA ASP A 147 46.30 12.03 -16.16
C ASP A 147 47.32 13.12 -16.52
N LEU A 148 47.81 13.13 -17.77
CA LEU A 148 48.66 14.20 -18.29
C LEU A 148 47.92 15.54 -18.25
N ALA A 149 46.66 15.60 -18.67
CA ALA A 149 45.87 16.84 -18.60
C ALA A 149 45.68 17.34 -17.15
N LYS A 150 45.51 16.44 -16.16
CA LYS A 150 45.44 16.80 -14.74
C LYS A 150 46.78 17.33 -14.23
N LEU A 151 47.88 16.65 -14.55
CA LEU A 151 49.21 17.07 -14.14
C LEU A 151 49.59 18.40 -14.76
N GLN A 152 49.30 18.61 -16.05
CA GLN A 152 49.52 19.89 -16.71
C GLN A 152 48.72 21.01 -16.05
N LYS A 153 47.44 20.76 -15.73
CA LYS A 153 46.63 21.73 -15.00
C LYS A 153 47.21 22.06 -13.62
N GLN A 154 47.72 21.07 -12.89
CA GLN A 154 48.40 21.31 -11.60
C GLN A 154 49.69 22.12 -11.76
N ILE A 155 50.47 21.87 -12.83
CA ILE A 155 51.66 22.65 -13.15
C ILE A 155 51.26 24.11 -13.46
N ASP A 156 50.27 24.32 -14.32
CA ASP A 156 49.78 25.64 -14.68
C ASP A 156 49.26 26.41 -13.44
N GLU A 157 48.53 25.73 -12.53
CA GLU A 157 48.08 26.30 -11.26
C GLU A 157 49.24 26.69 -10.34
N LEU A 158 50.29 25.86 -10.25
CA LEU A 158 51.49 26.13 -9.45
C LEU A 158 52.35 27.25 -10.05
N GLU A 159 52.50 27.29 -11.38
CA GLU A 159 53.21 28.35 -12.08
C GLU A 159 52.47 29.68 -11.94
N ALA A 160 51.13 29.69 -12.07
CA ALA A 160 50.30 30.86 -11.84
C ALA A 160 50.38 31.36 -10.38
N PHE A 161 50.48 30.44 -9.41
CA PHE A 161 50.70 30.79 -8.00
C PHE A 161 52.11 31.35 -7.76
N ASN A 162 53.15 30.76 -8.35
CA ASN A 162 54.53 31.23 -8.24
C ASN A 162 54.80 32.57 -8.94
N ALA A 163 54.02 32.90 -9.97
CA ALA A 163 54.09 34.17 -10.69
C ALA A 163 53.46 35.35 -9.92
N GLN A 164 52.69 35.08 -8.86
CA GLN A 164 52.11 36.12 -8.00
C GLN A 164 53.19 36.78 -7.13
N THR A 165 52.89 37.99 -6.66
CA THR A 165 53.78 38.69 -5.71
C THR A 165 53.81 37.97 -4.35
N PRO A 166 54.88 38.13 -3.55
CA PRO A 166 54.98 37.50 -2.23
C PRO A 166 53.79 37.83 -1.31
N GLU A 167 53.25 39.05 -1.39
CA GLU A 167 52.06 39.48 -0.63
C GLU A 167 50.78 38.77 -1.08
N GLU A 168 50.59 38.55 -2.39
CA GLU A 168 49.43 37.82 -2.95
C GLU A 168 49.47 36.33 -2.59
N GLN A 169 50.66 35.72 -2.62
CA GLN A 169 50.88 34.34 -2.18
C GLN A 169 50.56 34.16 -0.69
N GLU A 170 51.02 35.09 0.16
CA GLU A 170 50.75 35.05 1.58
C GLU A 170 49.25 35.26 1.88
N ALA A 171 48.57 36.13 1.13
CA ALA A 171 47.13 36.33 1.23
C ALA A 171 46.34 35.08 0.80
N ALA A 172 46.74 34.41 -0.28
CA ALA A 172 46.12 33.16 -0.74
C ALA A 172 46.31 32.02 0.27
N VAL A 173 47.51 31.87 0.84
CA VAL A 173 47.79 30.90 1.91
C VAL A 173 47.00 31.23 3.17
N ALA A 174 46.84 32.51 3.52
CA ALA A 174 46.02 32.93 4.66
C ALA A 174 44.54 32.59 4.44
N LYS A 175 44.02 32.78 3.23
CA LYS A 175 42.65 32.40 2.85
C LYS A 175 42.43 30.89 2.97
N GLU A 176 43.36 30.07 2.47
CA GLU A 176 43.26 28.62 2.62
C GLU A 176 43.41 28.15 4.07
N LYS A 177 44.31 28.76 4.85
CA LYS A 177 44.39 28.50 6.29
C LYS A 177 43.09 28.84 7.01
N ALA A 178 42.40 29.92 6.63
CA ALA A 178 41.09 30.27 7.16
C ALA A 178 40.02 29.24 6.73
N HIS A 179 40.04 28.81 5.47
CA HIS A 179 39.14 27.78 4.97
C HIS A 179 39.31 26.44 5.71
N ILE A 180 40.56 26.01 5.93
CA ILE A 180 40.88 24.82 6.73
C ILE A 180 40.37 24.96 8.17
N LYS A 181 40.51 26.14 8.80
CA LYS A 181 39.98 26.37 10.16
C LYS A 181 38.45 26.25 10.20
N GLU A 182 37.75 26.80 9.22
CA GLU A 182 36.29 26.69 9.09
C GLU A 182 35.87 25.23 8.89
N LEU A 183 36.52 24.50 7.98
CA LEU A 183 36.26 23.06 7.78
C LEU A 183 36.51 22.25 9.06
N LYS A 184 37.59 22.53 9.79
CA LYS A 184 37.86 21.90 11.10
C LYS A 184 36.74 22.16 12.11
N LEU A 185 36.21 23.39 12.14
CA LEU A 185 35.07 23.73 13.02
C LEU A 185 33.81 22.96 12.63
N GLN A 186 33.53 22.84 11.33
CA GLN A 186 32.40 22.07 10.83
C GLN A 186 32.52 20.58 11.17
N ILE A 187 33.72 19.99 11.00
CA ILE A 187 33.99 18.60 11.42
C ILE A 187 33.78 18.44 12.92
N ALA A 188 34.29 19.36 13.75
CA ALA A 188 34.08 19.32 15.20
C ALA A 188 32.59 19.39 15.57
N LYS A 189 31.80 20.23 14.86
CA LYS A 189 30.35 20.32 15.04
C LYS A 189 29.64 19.02 14.67
N LYS A 190 30.04 18.39 13.56
CA LYS A 190 29.50 17.08 13.13
C LYS A 190 29.86 15.98 14.13
N ASN A 191 31.11 15.92 14.59
CA ASN A 191 31.55 14.96 15.61
C ASN A 191 30.79 15.11 16.92
N ARG A 192 30.53 16.34 17.39
CA ARG A 192 29.65 16.57 18.55
C ARG A 192 28.24 16.03 18.31
N GLY A 193 27.70 16.21 17.10
CA GLY A 193 26.42 15.65 16.69
C GLY A 193 26.41 14.11 16.71
N ILE A 194 27.47 13.47 16.20
CA ILE A 194 27.63 12.01 16.21
C ILE A 194 27.64 11.48 17.64
N VAL A 195 28.44 12.08 18.53
CA VAL A 195 28.50 11.67 19.95
C VAL A 195 27.15 11.86 20.64
N ALA A 196 26.43 12.94 20.34
CA ALA A 196 25.10 13.16 20.89
C ALA A 196 24.10 12.08 20.42
N ILE A 197 24.19 11.65 19.16
CA ILE A 197 23.36 10.56 18.63
C ILE A 197 23.77 9.22 19.24
N GLN A 198 25.05 8.92 19.37
CA GLN A 198 25.55 7.70 20.03
C GLN A 198 25.02 7.58 21.46
N ARG A 199 25.12 8.65 22.27
CA ARG A 199 24.55 8.65 23.63
C ARG A 199 23.04 8.42 23.65
N ARG A 200 22.31 8.89 22.63
CA ARG A 200 20.87 8.61 22.50
C ARG A 200 20.60 7.17 22.11
N LEU A 201 21.46 6.57 21.29
CA LEU A 201 21.39 5.15 20.93
C LEU A 201 21.73 4.26 22.13
N ASP A 202 22.76 4.60 22.89
CA ASP A 202 23.16 3.87 24.11
C ASP A 202 22.11 3.95 25.22
N ALA A 203 21.25 4.97 25.20
CA ALA A 203 20.12 5.08 26.12
C ALA A 203 18.93 4.20 25.72
N ILE A 204 18.92 3.63 24.50
CA ILE A 204 17.90 2.69 24.08
C ILE A 204 18.33 1.30 24.58
N PRO A 205 17.48 0.62 25.38
CA PRO A 205 17.83 -0.68 25.90
C PRO A 205 18.12 -1.67 24.77
N ASP A 206 19.25 -2.36 24.88
CA ASP A 206 19.63 -3.39 23.93
C ASP A 206 18.73 -4.64 24.08
N HIS A 207 18.71 -5.51 23.07
CA HIS A 207 17.99 -6.77 23.10
C HIS A 207 18.32 -7.61 24.35
N THR A 208 19.57 -7.55 24.83
CA THR A 208 20.00 -8.22 26.05
C THR A 208 19.33 -7.67 27.31
N GLU A 209 19.24 -6.35 27.46
CA GLU A 209 18.57 -5.67 28.57
C GLU A 209 17.06 -5.91 28.54
N LEU A 210 16.44 -5.82 27.36
CA LEU A 210 15.02 -6.14 27.18
C LEU A 210 14.70 -7.59 27.61
N THR A 211 15.57 -8.54 27.25
CA THR A 211 15.42 -9.95 27.67
C THR A 211 15.53 -10.09 29.19
N GLN A 212 16.43 -9.33 29.84
CA GLN A 212 16.54 -9.33 31.29
C GLN A 212 15.28 -8.76 31.95
N TYR A 213 14.75 -7.64 31.45
CA TYR A 213 13.50 -7.07 31.95
C TYR A 213 12.33 -8.03 31.78
N GLN A 214 12.22 -8.70 30.64
CA GLN A 214 11.17 -9.69 30.41
C GLN A 214 11.23 -10.84 31.42
N ARG A 215 12.43 -11.37 31.71
CA ARG A 215 12.60 -12.39 32.75
C ARG A 215 12.20 -11.85 34.12
N ARG A 216 12.64 -10.63 34.46
CA ARG A 216 12.33 -10.00 35.75
C ARG A 216 10.83 -9.76 35.93
N PHE A 217 10.11 -9.38 34.88
CA PHE A 217 8.66 -9.25 34.91
C PHE A 217 7.97 -10.59 35.13
N HIS A 218 8.46 -11.66 34.50
CA HIS A 218 7.91 -12.99 34.71
C HIS A 218 8.14 -13.49 36.14
N GLU A 219 9.33 -13.25 36.71
CA GLU A 219 9.63 -13.53 38.12
C GLU A 219 8.68 -12.78 39.05
N LEU A 220 8.53 -11.47 38.84
CA LEU A 220 7.63 -10.63 39.64
C LEU A 220 6.17 -11.07 39.54
N TYR A 221 5.72 -11.44 38.34
CA TYR A 221 4.37 -11.96 38.14
C TYR A 221 4.14 -13.26 38.90
N ASN A 222 5.12 -14.17 38.87
CA ASN A 222 5.05 -15.43 39.60
C ASN A 222 5.02 -15.20 41.12
N GLU A 223 5.82 -14.26 41.64
CA GLU A 223 5.81 -13.90 43.05
C GLU A 223 4.46 -13.29 43.48
N MET A 224 3.93 -12.35 42.69
CA MET A 224 2.62 -11.75 42.94
C MET A 224 1.49 -12.80 42.90
N SER A 225 1.54 -13.72 41.95
CA SER A 225 0.59 -14.85 41.84
C SER A 225 0.67 -15.76 43.07
N ALA A 226 1.88 -16.13 43.50
CA ALA A 226 2.10 -16.94 44.70
C ALA A 226 1.54 -16.25 45.95
N LYS A 227 1.80 -14.95 46.13
CA LYS A 227 1.25 -14.16 47.24
C LYS A 227 -0.26 -14.03 47.22
N HIS A 228 -0.86 -13.91 46.03
CA HIS A 228 -2.32 -13.90 45.88
C HIS A 228 -2.95 -15.23 46.28
N ILE A 229 -2.33 -16.36 45.89
CA ILE A 229 -2.76 -17.69 46.31
C ILE A 229 -2.65 -17.85 47.83
N GLU A 230 -1.51 -17.46 48.42
CA GLU A 230 -1.28 -17.49 49.86
C GLU A 230 -2.35 -16.67 50.62
N THR A 231 -2.63 -15.46 50.14
CA THR A 231 -3.67 -14.58 50.69
C THR A 231 -5.05 -15.25 50.66
N LYS A 232 -5.42 -15.86 49.53
CA LYS A 232 -6.70 -16.61 49.43
C LYS A 232 -6.76 -17.80 50.37
N GLN A 233 -5.64 -18.51 50.58
CA GLN A 233 -5.57 -19.61 51.53
C GLN A 233 -5.82 -19.12 52.96
N TYR A 234 -5.21 -18.00 53.36
CA TYR A 234 -5.47 -17.39 54.68
C TYR A 234 -6.93 -16.97 54.84
N TYR A 235 -7.56 -16.35 53.84
CA TYR A 235 -8.99 -16.03 53.90
C TYR A 235 -9.87 -17.28 54.04
N THR A 236 -9.54 -18.35 53.32
CA THR A 236 -10.27 -19.62 53.41
C THR A 236 -10.13 -20.25 54.79
N LEU A 237 -8.91 -20.25 55.34
CA LEU A 237 -8.64 -20.75 56.69
C LEU A 237 -9.38 -19.92 57.74
N PHE A 238 -9.32 -18.59 57.63
CA PHE A 238 -10.03 -17.67 58.52
C PHE A 238 -11.54 -17.92 58.51
N ASN A 239 -12.15 -18.00 57.33
CA ASN A 239 -13.59 -18.28 57.20
C ASN A 239 -13.96 -19.64 57.80
N THR A 240 -13.14 -20.67 57.56
CA THR A 240 -13.35 -22.01 58.13
C THR A 240 -13.28 -22.00 59.65
N LEU A 241 -12.29 -21.32 60.24
CA LEU A 241 -12.16 -21.19 61.69
C LEU A 241 -13.30 -20.36 62.29
N ASN A 242 -13.72 -19.31 61.60
CA ASN A 242 -14.84 -18.48 62.04
C ASN A 242 -16.17 -19.25 62.01
N ASP A 243 -16.40 -20.07 60.99
CA ASP A 243 -17.57 -20.96 60.93
C ASP A 243 -17.53 -21.99 62.08
N LYS A 244 -16.38 -22.63 62.33
CA LYS A 244 -16.20 -23.54 63.47
C LYS A 244 -16.49 -22.85 64.80
N LYS A 245 -15.94 -21.65 65.02
CA LYS A 245 -16.20 -20.84 66.21
C LYS A 245 -17.70 -20.59 66.36
N ARG A 246 -18.38 -20.18 65.28
CA ARG A 246 -19.82 -19.93 65.28
C ARG A 246 -20.65 -21.18 65.58
N TYR A 247 -20.24 -22.36 65.11
CA TYR A 247 -20.91 -23.62 65.46
C TYR A 247 -20.72 -23.94 66.94
N LEU A 248 -19.51 -23.80 67.48
CA LEU A 248 -19.24 -24.01 68.91
C LEU A 248 -20.02 -23.04 69.79
N GLU A 249 -20.12 -21.76 69.41
CA GLU A 249 -20.94 -20.77 70.14
C GLU A 249 -22.43 -21.15 70.16
N LYS A 250 -22.95 -21.69 69.05
CA LYS A 250 -24.33 -22.19 68.99
C LYS A 250 -24.53 -23.43 69.85
N GLU A 251 -23.58 -24.38 69.85
CA GLU A 251 -23.63 -25.57 70.69
C GLU A 251 -23.58 -25.20 72.18
N LEU A 252 -22.74 -24.24 72.55
CA LEU A 252 -22.66 -23.74 73.92
C LEU A 252 -23.95 -23.04 74.34
N SER A 253 -24.51 -22.19 73.47
CA SER A 253 -25.82 -21.55 73.73
C SER A 253 -26.95 -22.58 73.84
N LEU A 254 -26.93 -23.63 73.02
CA LEU A 254 -27.93 -24.71 73.06
C LEU A 254 -27.80 -25.50 74.37
N LEU A 255 -26.57 -25.83 74.77
CA LEU A 255 -26.32 -26.55 76.02
C LEU A 255 -26.77 -25.76 77.24
N ASN A 256 -26.48 -24.44 77.28
CA ASN A 256 -26.96 -23.56 78.35
C ASN A 256 -28.50 -23.54 78.41
N SER A 257 -29.17 -23.43 77.26
CA SER A 257 -30.63 -23.46 77.20
C SER A 257 -31.21 -24.79 77.68
N ILE A 258 -30.57 -25.93 77.36
CA ILE A 258 -30.98 -27.25 77.86
C ILE A 258 -30.81 -27.32 79.38
N CYS A 259 -29.69 -26.82 79.93
CA CYS A 259 -29.43 -26.81 81.37
C CYS A 259 -30.46 -25.95 82.13
N GLU A 260 -30.81 -24.77 81.62
CA GLU A 260 -31.83 -23.90 82.19
C GLU A 260 -33.21 -24.57 82.15
N ALA A 261 -33.62 -25.07 80.98
CA ALA A 261 -34.91 -25.76 80.79
C ALA A 261 -35.03 -27.03 81.66
N TYR A 262 -33.92 -27.74 81.89
CA TYR A 262 -33.88 -28.90 82.78
C TYR A 262 -34.15 -28.50 84.24
N ASN A 263 -33.46 -27.47 84.73
CA ASN A 263 -33.62 -27.00 86.11
C ASN A 263 -35.06 -26.53 86.38
N GLU A 264 -35.69 -25.86 85.41
CA GLU A 264 -37.09 -25.41 85.52
C GLU A 264 -38.09 -26.55 85.39
N GLY A 265 -37.93 -27.41 84.37
CA GLY A 265 -38.85 -28.51 84.08
C GLY A 265 -38.90 -29.59 85.15
N MET A 266 -37.80 -29.85 85.86
CA MET A 266 -37.74 -30.90 86.89
C MET A 266 -38.50 -30.56 88.19
N THR A 267 -38.98 -29.31 88.35
CA THR A 267 -39.73 -28.86 89.54
C THR A 267 -41.13 -29.44 89.66
N SER A 268 -41.75 -29.89 88.55
CA SER A 268 -43.11 -30.44 88.54
C SER A 268 -43.26 -31.61 87.56
N ALA A 269 -44.25 -32.48 87.76
CA ALA A 269 -44.48 -33.62 86.87
C ALA A 269 -44.89 -33.19 85.45
N GLN A 270 -45.66 -32.12 85.32
CA GLN A 270 -46.05 -31.55 84.03
C GLN A 270 -44.85 -30.89 83.33
N GLY A 271 -44.03 -30.13 84.06
CA GLY A 271 -42.80 -29.53 83.53
C GLY A 271 -41.81 -30.55 82.99
N ARG A 272 -41.74 -31.76 83.59
CA ARG A 272 -40.92 -32.87 83.07
C ARG A 272 -41.38 -33.34 81.71
N GLU A 273 -42.68 -33.47 81.49
CA GLU A 273 -43.22 -33.90 80.19
C GLU A 273 -43.03 -32.83 79.11
N GLU A 274 -43.18 -31.56 79.47
CA GLU A 274 -42.93 -30.43 78.57
C GLU A 274 -41.45 -30.32 78.19
N PHE A 275 -40.53 -30.51 79.15
CA PHE A 275 -39.08 -30.58 78.89
C PHE A 275 -38.73 -31.71 77.91
N ILE A 276 -39.32 -32.91 78.09
CA ILE A 276 -39.08 -34.04 77.17
C ILE A 276 -39.50 -33.67 75.74
N LYS A 277 -40.69 -33.09 75.55
CA LYS A 277 -41.16 -32.66 74.22
C LYS A 277 -40.24 -31.60 73.60
N GLN A 278 -39.76 -30.64 74.40
CA GLN A 278 -38.80 -29.63 73.94
C GLN A 278 -37.45 -30.26 73.55
N PHE A 279 -36.94 -31.21 74.34
CA PHE A 279 -35.69 -31.89 74.07
C PHE A 279 -35.77 -32.75 72.80
N GLU A 280 -36.86 -33.47 72.59
CA GLU A 280 -37.12 -34.21 71.35
C GLU A 280 -37.15 -33.28 70.12
N ALA A 281 -37.77 -32.10 70.24
CA ALA A 281 -37.78 -31.09 69.19
C ALA A 281 -36.37 -30.54 68.89
N ILE A 282 -35.55 -30.30 69.92
CA ILE A 282 -34.14 -29.90 69.75
C ILE A 282 -33.36 -30.97 68.99
N VAL A 283 -33.47 -32.24 69.40
CA VAL A 283 -32.79 -33.35 68.73
C VAL A 283 -33.20 -33.47 67.26
N ALA A 284 -34.50 -33.32 66.96
CA ALA A 284 -35.00 -33.31 65.59
C ALA A 284 -34.41 -32.14 64.77
N GLY A 285 -34.33 -30.93 65.36
CA GLY A 285 -33.73 -29.76 64.74
C GLY A 285 -32.23 -29.91 64.44
N VAL A 286 -31.47 -30.54 65.36
CA VAL A 286 -30.05 -30.84 65.17
C VAL A 286 -29.86 -31.83 64.01
N LYS A 287 -30.63 -32.93 63.99
CA LYS A 287 -30.58 -33.92 62.90
C LYS A 287 -30.92 -33.29 61.54
N GLN A 288 -31.93 -32.42 61.49
CA GLN A 288 -32.27 -31.71 60.25
C GLN A 288 -31.14 -30.77 59.80
N THR A 289 -30.47 -30.10 60.74
CA THR A 289 -29.35 -29.21 60.43
C THR A 289 -28.15 -29.99 59.90
N GLU A 290 -27.82 -31.12 60.53
CA GLU A 290 -26.78 -32.04 60.07
C GLU A 290 -27.05 -32.50 58.63
N GLN A 291 -28.28 -32.94 58.34
CA GLN A 291 -28.66 -33.37 56.99
C GLN A 291 -28.46 -32.27 55.95
N LYS A 292 -28.86 -31.02 56.27
CA LYS A 292 -28.68 -29.87 55.38
C LYS A 292 -27.20 -29.55 55.13
N VAL A 293 -26.38 -29.59 56.17
CA VAL A 293 -24.92 -29.36 56.04
C VAL A 293 -24.28 -30.46 55.20
N ARG A 294 -24.67 -31.72 55.42
CA ARG A 294 -24.17 -32.88 54.66
C ARG A 294 -24.55 -32.82 53.19
N GLN A 295 -25.78 -32.38 52.88
CA GLN A 295 -26.20 -32.16 51.50
C GLN A 295 -25.33 -31.10 50.81
N LYS A 296 -25.12 -29.94 51.44
CA LYS A 296 -24.24 -28.88 50.90
C LYS A 296 -22.80 -29.36 50.69
N TYR A 297 -22.29 -30.16 51.62
CA TYR A 297 -20.96 -30.78 51.48
C TYR A 297 -20.88 -31.66 50.23
N ASN A 298 -21.89 -32.51 50.00
CA ASN A 298 -21.93 -33.38 48.82
C ASN A 298 -22.01 -32.58 47.51
N GLU A 299 -22.79 -31.49 47.48
CA GLU A 299 -22.90 -30.58 46.33
C GLU A 299 -21.54 -29.91 46.03
N GLU A 300 -20.84 -29.42 47.04
CA GLU A 300 -19.50 -28.83 46.88
C GLU A 300 -18.45 -29.86 46.46
N CYS A 301 -18.51 -31.10 46.96
CA CYS A 301 -17.65 -32.19 46.51
C CYS A 301 -17.88 -32.51 45.03
N ALA A 302 -19.14 -32.65 44.59
CA ALA A 302 -19.46 -32.89 43.19
C ALA A 302 -18.95 -31.74 42.29
N ARG A 303 -19.12 -30.50 42.74
CA ARG A 303 -18.62 -29.31 42.04
C ARG A 303 -17.08 -29.32 41.92
N ARG A 304 -16.37 -29.65 43.01
CA ARG A 304 -14.91 -29.79 43.01
C ARG A 304 -14.45 -30.85 42.00
N ASP A 305 -15.11 -31.99 41.98
CA ASP A 305 -14.72 -33.11 41.11
C ASP A 305 -14.95 -32.78 39.63
N ALA A 306 -16.05 -32.08 39.32
CA ALA A 306 -16.31 -31.55 37.99
C ALA A 306 -15.22 -30.56 37.54
N LEU A 307 -14.88 -29.58 38.38
CA LEU A 307 -13.82 -28.61 38.08
C LEU A 307 -12.44 -29.26 37.96
N THR A 308 -12.16 -30.30 38.76
CA THR A 308 -10.91 -31.05 38.68
C THR A 308 -10.78 -31.78 37.35
N THR A 309 -11.87 -32.38 36.88
CA THR A 309 -11.94 -33.06 35.59
C THR A 309 -11.74 -32.07 34.43
N GLU A 310 -12.37 -30.89 34.50
CA GLU A 310 -12.18 -29.82 33.53
C GLU A 310 -10.73 -29.29 33.52
N LEU A 311 -10.13 -29.09 34.68
CA LEU A 311 -8.72 -28.68 34.78
C LEU A 311 -7.78 -29.73 34.18
N GLN A 312 -8.06 -31.02 34.35
CA GLN A 312 -7.28 -32.09 33.73
C GLN A 312 -7.38 -32.05 32.20
N SER A 313 -8.58 -31.87 31.64
CA SER A 313 -8.74 -31.79 30.18
C SER A 313 -8.05 -30.56 29.58
N LEU A 314 -8.09 -29.42 30.27
CA LEU A 314 -7.35 -28.22 29.87
C LEU A 314 -5.83 -28.42 29.92
N HIS A 315 -5.31 -29.10 30.94
CA HIS A 315 -3.89 -29.44 31.00
C HIS A 315 -3.46 -30.40 29.88
N GLU A 316 -4.31 -31.36 29.51
CA GLU A 316 -4.06 -32.22 28.35
C GLU A 316 -4.03 -31.40 27.06
N LEU A 317 -4.98 -30.50 26.86
CA LEU A 317 -5.02 -29.61 25.72
C LEU A 317 -3.76 -28.72 25.65
N GLN A 318 -3.32 -28.17 26.79
CA GLN A 318 -2.06 -27.42 26.87
C GLN A 318 -0.86 -28.27 26.44
N ARG A 319 -0.78 -29.54 26.86
CA ARG A 319 0.29 -30.47 26.43
C ARG A 319 0.25 -30.72 24.92
N HIS A 320 -0.94 -30.86 24.34
CA HIS A 320 -1.11 -31.02 22.89
C HIS A 320 -0.62 -29.79 22.14
N TYR A 321 -1.00 -28.58 22.58
CA TYR A 321 -0.50 -27.34 21.98
C TYR A 321 1.01 -27.19 22.10
N ALA A 322 1.59 -27.49 23.27
CA ALA A 322 3.04 -27.44 23.45
C ALA A 322 3.76 -28.43 22.51
N ALA A 323 3.22 -29.63 22.33
CA ALA A 323 3.76 -30.60 21.38
C ALA A 323 3.65 -30.11 19.92
N ALA A 324 2.50 -29.55 19.53
CA ALA A 324 2.27 -29.00 18.20
C ALA A 324 3.22 -27.82 17.89
N VAL A 325 3.41 -26.90 18.83
CA VAL A 325 4.38 -25.79 18.70
C VAL A 325 5.79 -26.34 18.53
N LYS A 326 6.20 -27.31 19.35
CA LYS A 326 7.52 -27.95 19.24
C LYS A 326 7.72 -28.61 17.88
N GLN A 327 6.69 -29.24 17.32
CA GLN A 327 6.74 -29.84 15.99
C GLN A 327 6.83 -28.76 14.90
N LEU A 328 6.03 -27.71 14.99
CA LEU A 328 6.10 -26.57 14.07
C LEU A 328 7.48 -25.92 14.07
N THR A 329 8.09 -25.71 15.23
CA THR A 329 9.44 -25.16 15.34
C THR A 329 10.46 -26.04 14.61
N LYS A 330 10.37 -27.37 14.72
CA LYS A 330 11.26 -28.29 13.99
C LYS A 330 11.07 -28.20 12.48
N GLU A 331 9.83 -28.14 12.00
CA GLU A 331 9.55 -28.00 10.56
C GLU A 331 10.03 -26.63 10.04
N CYS A 332 9.86 -25.55 10.79
CA CYS A 332 10.41 -24.24 10.44
C CYS A 332 11.94 -24.29 10.31
N GLN A 333 12.64 -24.90 11.27
CA GLN A 333 14.09 -25.07 11.21
C GLN A 333 14.52 -25.90 9.99
N ARG A 334 13.78 -26.97 9.66
CA ARG A 334 14.03 -27.78 8.46
C ARG A 334 13.83 -26.96 7.18
N CYS A 335 12.77 -26.16 7.10
CA CYS A 335 12.53 -25.26 5.98
C CYS A 335 13.66 -24.24 5.81
N GLU A 336 14.15 -23.65 6.90
CA GLU A 336 15.28 -22.72 6.87
C GLU A 336 16.56 -23.41 6.36
N GLN A 337 16.86 -24.62 6.82
CA GLN A 337 18.00 -25.41 6.33
C GLN A 337 17.91 -25.70 4.83
N LEU A 338 16.72 -26.11 4.35
CA LEU A 338 16.48 -26.36 2.93
C LEU A 338 16.62 -25.07 2.10
N GLN A 339 16.13 -23.94 2.60
CA GLN A 339 16.31 -22.64 1.93
C GLN A 339 17.78 -22.23 1.87
N GLN A 340 18.56 -22.48 2.92
CA GLN A 340 20.01 -22.24 2.91
C GLN A 340 20.71 -23.13 1.86
N HIS A 341 20.34 -24.41 1.77
CA HIS A 341 20.87 -25.32 0.77
C HIS A 341 20.49 -24.92 -0.67
N LEU A 342 19.26 -24.44 -0.89
CA LEU A 342 18.86 -23.90 -2.20
C LEU A 342 19.64 -22.63 -2.57
N LYS A 343 19.95 -21.78 -1.60
CA LYS A 343 20.76 -20.57 -1.82
C LYS A 343 22.22 -20.90 -2.13
N SER A 344 22.80 -21.94 -1.53
CA SER A 344 24.16 -22.38 -1.87
C SER A 344 24.23 -22.99 -3.27
N ILE A 345 23.24 -23.80 -3.66
CA ILE A 345 23.16 -24.34 -5.02
C ILE A 345 23.03 -23.24 -6.07
N ARG A 346 22.26 -22.17 -5.82
CA ARG A 346 22.12 -21.05 -6.78
C ARG A 346 23.35 -20.14 -6.89
N ARG A 347 24.30 -20.23 -5.95
CA ARG A 347 25.53 -19.43 -5.94
C ARG A 347 26.71 -20.14 -6.63
N ASN A 348 26.63 -21.46 -6.80
CA ASN A 348 27.53 -22.25 -7.63
C ASN A 348 26.94 -22.40 -9.03
#